data_AF-A0A644WA13-F1
#
_entry.id   AF-A0A644WA13-F1
#
_cell.length_a   1.000
_cell.length_b   1.000
_cell.length_c   1.000
_cell.angle_alpha   90.00
_cell.angle_beta   90.00
_cell.angle_gamma   90.00
#
_symmetry.space_group_name_H-M   'P 1'
#
loop_
_entity.id
_entity.type
_entity.pdbx_description
1 polymer ?
#
loop_
_entity_poly.entity_id
_entity_poly.type
_entity_poly.pdbx_seq_one_letter_code
_entity_poly.pdbx_strand_id
1 'polypeptide(L)'
;MLTAAIDDLELLISNNQYCGLCLYNGGATNCARVDGRCDAKWNENEISLDLAEDKRIKNDYVIKGNTVEITLENTDRVALIDLDDLHKLHAMDAQVYACYYKEVDEYYAQITLHCGVKDGKAISKVIRLQDIIIGKENVPKGYKIDHANHNGLDDRKGNLRVIPARSNSRNRKGPNKNNKSGYRNVMWATKENRWVVTLMIDGKQKYFGRYKDVHEAGRVAKEMREKYYGEFAGEG
;
A
#
# COMPACT_ATOMS: atom_id res chain seq x y z
N MET A 1 -27.71 -14.22 -10.28
CA MET A 1 -27.50 -13.16 -9.27
C MET A 1 -26.98 -11.86 -9.90
N LEU A 2 -26.01 -11.89 -10.84
CA LEU A 2 -25.60 -10.67 -11.56
C LEU A 2 -26.68 -10.09 -12.49
N THR A 3 -27.46 -10.93 -13.17
CA THR A 3 -28.50 -10.49 -14.12
C THR A 3 -29.64 -9.74 -13.44
N ALA A 4 -30.13 -10.26 -12.30
CA ALA A 4 -31.17 -9.60 -11.51
C ALA A 4 -30.73 -8.21 -10.99
N ALA A 5 -29.44 -8.05 -10.67
CA ALA A 5 -28.92 -6.75 -10.22
C ALA A 5 -28.83 -5.72 -11.36
N ILE A 6 -28.69 -6.16 -12.61
CA ILE A 6 -28.72 -5.29 -13.79
C ILE A 6 -30.16 -4.88 -14.10
N ASP A 7 -31.10 -5.84 -14.06
CA ASP A 7 -32.53 -5.58 -14.29
C ASP A 7 -33.10 -4.58 -13.25
N ASP A 8 -32.71 -4.72 -11.98
CA ASP A 8 -33.07 -3.78 -10.92
C ASP A 8 -32.46 -2.38 -11.16
N LEU A 9 -31.24 -2.29 -11.71
CA LEU A 9 -30.60 -1.02 -12.04
C LEU A 9 -31.33 -0.28 -13.16
N GLU A 10 -31.70 -1.00 -14.23
CA GLU A 10 -32.45 -0.43 -15.35
C GLU A 10 -33.81 0.09 -14.92
N LEU A 11 -34.48 -0.63 -14.01
CA LEU A 11 -35.78 -0.24 -13.46
C LEU A 11 -35.69 1.02 -12.55
N LEU A 12 -34.58 1.17 -11.83
CA LEU A 12 -34.32 2.35 -11.00
C LEU A 12 -34.04 3.61 -11.85
N ILE A 13 -33.34 3.43 -12.98
CA ILE A 13 -33.08 4.50 -13.96
C ILE A 13 -34.39 4.90 -14.66
N SER A 14 -35.21 3.94 -15.10
CA SER A 14 -36.48 4.23 -15.79
C SER A 14 -37.49 4.96 -14.90
N ASN A 15 -37.44 4.72 -13.58
CA ASN A 15 -38.29 5.38 -12.59
C ASN A 15 -37.72 6.72 -12.09
N ASN A 16 -36.63 7.19 -12.69
CA ASN A 16 -36.00 8.48 -12.39
C ASN A 16 -35.58 8.63 -10.91
N GLN A 17 -35.33 7.50 -10.23
CA GLN A 17 -34.84 7.47 -8.85
C GLN A 17 -33.34 7.76 -8.79
N TYR A 18 -32.59 7.33 -9.81
CA TYR A 18 -31.14 7.56 -9.92
C TYR A 18 -30.78 7.90 -11.37
N CYS A 19 -29.88 8.86 -11.58
CA CYS A 19 -29.26 9.08 -12.89
C CYS A 19 -28.00 8.20 -13.05
N GLY A 20 -27.61 7.87 -14.29
CA GLY A 20 -26.43 7.04 -14.56
C GLY A 20 -25.12 7.56 -13.94
N LEU A 21 -25.02 8.88 -13.72
CA LEU A 21 -23.88 9.51 -13.05
C LEU A 21 -23.80 9.18 -11.54
N CYS A 22 -24.95 8.92 -10.89
CA CYS A 22 -24.99 8.51 -9.48
C CYS A 22 -24.51 7.06 -9.30
N LEU A 23 -24.88 6.18 -10.24
CA LEU A 23 -24.49 4.77 -10.22
C LEU A 23 -23.00 4.60 -10.55
N TYR A 24 -22.48 5.38 -11.51
CA TYR A 24 -21.07 5.35 -11.88
C TYR A 24 -20.13 5.81 -10.76
N ASN A 25 -20.55 6.77 -9.93
CA ASN A 25 -19.75 7.30 -8.82
C ASN A 25 -20.00 6.58 -7.47
N GLY A 26 -20.53 5.36 -7.48
CA GLY A 26 -20.77 4.58 -6.26
C GLY A 26 -21.74 5.25 -5.28
N GLY A 27 -22.69 6.05 -5.78
CA GLY A 27 -23.69 6.76 -4.96
C GLY A 27 -23.16 7.98 -4.20
N ALA A 28 -21.92 8.43 -4.45
CA ALA A 28 -21.26 9.45 -3.63
C ALA A 28 -21.51 10.91 -4.06
N THR A 29 -22.22 11.16 -5.17
CA THR A 29 -22.62 12.54 -5.51
C THR A 29 -23.98 12.87 -4.90
N ASN A 30 -24.04 14.06 -4.31
CA ASN A 30 -25.12 14.61 -3.49
C ASN A 30 -26.42 14.91 -4.28
N CYS A 31 -26.85 14.00 -5.17
CA CYS A 31 -28.04 14.15 -6.02
C CYS A 31 -29.33 13.70 -5.31
N ALA A 32 -29.27 13.39 -4.02
CA ALA A 32 -30.46 13.19 -3.21
C ALA A 32 -31.08 14.56 -2.88
N ARG A 33 -32.07 14.98 -3.68
CA ARG A 33 -32.98 16.07 -3.32
C ARG A 33 -34.08 15.56 -2.37
N VAL A 34 -34.77 16.52 -1.75
CA VAL A 34 -35.66 16.40 -0.58
C VAL A 34 -36.84 15.42 -0.77
N ASP A 35 -37.16 15.02 -2.01
CA ASP A 35 -38.28 14.13 -2.36
C ASP A 35 -37.86 12.78 -2.96
N GLY A 36 -36.56 12.49 -3.07
CA GLY A 36 -36.04 11.19 -3.55
C GLY A 36 -36.15 10.98 -5.07
N ARG A 37 -36.36 12.03 -5.87
CA ARG A 37 -36.34 11.95 -7.35
C ARG A 37 -35.19 12.75 -7.94
N CYS A 38 -34.55 12.18 -8.96
CA CYS A 38 -33.44 12.82 -9.66
C CYS A 38 -33.97 13.64 -10.84
N ASP A 39 -33.91 14.98 -10.76
CA ASP A 39 -34.40 15.87 -11.85
C ASP A 39 -33.46 15.96 -13.06
N ALA A 40 -32.30 15.28 -13.02
CA ALA A 40 -31.37 15.25 -14.13
C ALA A 40 -31.95 14.37 -15.26
N LYS A 41 -32.51 15.01 -16.29
CA LYS A 41 -32.97 14.30 -17.49
C LYS A 41 -31.79 13.57 -18.11
N TRP A 42 -31.84 12.24 -18.11
CA TRP A 42 -30.95 11.41 -18.89
C TRP A 42 -31.33 11.61 -20.36
N ASN A 43 -30.43 12.21 -21.14
CA ASN A 43 -30.64 12.45 -22.56
C ASN A 43 -29.66 11.58 -23.33
N GLU A 44 -30.18 10.49 -23.91
CA GLU A 44 -29.42 9.49 -24.66
C GLU A 44 -28.68 10.10 -25.87
N ASN A 45 -29.13 11.26 -26.33
CA ASN A 45 -28.61 11.96 -27.51
C ASN A 45 -27.78 13.23 -27.20
N GLU A 46 -27.52 13.53 -25.92
CA GLU A 46 -26.62 14.62 -25.49
C GLU A 46 -25.36 14.09 -24.81
N ILE A 47 -24.91 12.89 -25.17
CA ILE A 47 -23.48 12.58 -25.05
C ILE A 47 -22.81 13.21 -26.28
N SER A 48 -22.76 14.54 -26.34
CA SER A 48 -21.69 15.16 -27.10
C SER A 48 -20.41 14.70 -26.42
N LEU A 49 -19.57 14.03 -27.19
CA LEU A 49 -18.26 13.51 -26.81
C LEU A 49 -17.25 14.64 -26.53
N ASP A 50 -17.73 15.73 -25.95
CA ASP A 50 -16.94 16.68 -25.20
C ASP A 50 -16.76 16.08 -23.80
N LEU A 51 -16.08 14.92 -23.75
CA LEU A 51 -15.53 14.35 -22.53
C LEU A 51 -14.70 15.46 -21.92
N ALA A 52 -15.27 16.15 -20.92
CA ALA A 52 -14.61 17.12 -20.08
C ALA A 52 -13.23 16.56 -19.78
N GLU A 53 -12.18 17.20 -20.32
CA GLU A 53 -10.78 16.78 -20.31
C GLU A 53 -10.54 15.76 -19.21
N ASP A 54 -10.63 14.48 -19.61
CA ASP A 54 -10.65 13.32 -18.73
C ASP A 54 -9.54 13.55 -17.71
N LYS A 55 -9.87 13.82 -16.45
CA LYS A 55 -8.91 14.27 -15.44
C LYS A 55 -7.93 13.13 -15.18
N ARG A 56 -6.98 12.92 -16.06
CA ARG A 56 -5.94 11.91 -15.95
C ARG A 56 -5.02 12.36 -14.83
N ILE A 57 -4.55 11.40 -14.03
CA ILE A 57 -3.40 11.67 -13.18
C ILE A 57 -2.25 12.14 -14.08
N LYS A 58 -1.32 12.90 -13.51
CA LYS A 58 -0.23 13.50 -14.30
C LYS A 58 0.67 12.46 -14.96
N ASN A 59 0.78 11.28 -14.37
CA ASN A 59 1.55 10.16 -14.90
C ASN A 59 0.84 9.48 -16.07
N ASP A 60 1.64 8.98 -17.01
CA ASP A 60 1.19 7.91 -17.91
C ASP A 60 0.92 6.62 -17.12
N TYR A 61 -0.13 5.89 -17.51
CA TYR A 61 -0.46 4.61 -16.92
C TYR A 61 -1.12 3.66 -17.92
N VAL A 62 -1.03 2.36 -17.63
CA VAL A 62 -1.67 1.29 -18.40
C VAL A 62 -2.54 0.44 -17.49
N ILE A 63 -3.79 0.18 -17.89
CA ILE A 63 -4.70 -0.70 -17.18
C ILE A 63 -4.57 -2.12 -17.75
N LYS A 64 -4.25 -3.09 -16.89
CA LYS A 64 -4.15 -4.52 -17.20
C LYS A 64 -5.07 -5.32 -16.28
N GLY A 65 -6.29 -5.58 -16.73
CA GLY A 65 -7.31 -6.22 -15.89
C GLY A 65 -7.64 -5.33 -14.69
N ASN A 66 -7.47 -5.86 -13.46
CA ASN A 66 -7.71 -5.10 -12.22
C ASN A 66 -6.47 -4.32 -11.71
N THR A 67 -5.36 -4.34 -12.44
CA THR A 67 -4.12 -3.68 -12.03
C THR A 67 -3.84 -2.48 -12.92
N VAL A 68 -3.44 -1.37 -12.32
CA VAL A 68 -2.95 -0.18 -13.02
C VAL A 68 -1.44 -0.09 -12.82
N GLU A 69 -0.72 0.00 -13.92
CA GLU A 69 0.72 0.24 -13.96
C GLU A 69 0.97 1.72 -14.25
N ILE A 70 1.46 2.44 -13.26
CA ILE A 70 1.75 3.88 -13.36
C ILE A 70 3.24 4.05 -13.68
N THR A 71 3.55 4.70 -14.80
CA THR A 71 4.92 5.04 -15.18
C THR A 71 5.47 6.12 -14.27
N LEU A 72 6.66 5.90 -13.71
CA LEU A 72 7.31 6.84 -12.80
C LEU A 72 8.40 7.60 -13.54
N GLU A 73 8.16 8.86 -13.94
CA GLU A 73 9.05 9.63 -14.81
C GLU A 73 10.50 9.76 -14.32
N ASN A 74 10.73 9.67 -13.01
CA ASN A 74 12.05 9.82 -12.40
C ASN A 74 12.87 8.51 -12.35
N THR A 75 12.36 7.42 -12.95
CA THR A 75 12.99 6.09 -12.99
C THR A 75 12.47 5.29 -14.19
N ASP A 76 13.07 4.15 -14.48
CA ASP A 76 12.59 3.16 -15.46
C ASP A 76 11.54 2.18 -14.87
N ARG A 77 10.94 2.52 -13.73
CA ARG A 77 10.07 1.63 -12.94
C ARG A 77 8.62 2.05 -13.03
N VAL A 78 7.74 1.14 -12.65
CA VAL A 78 6.30 1.37 -12.53
C VAL A 78 5.85 1.20 -11.09
N ALA A 79 4.82 1.94 -10.69
CA ALA A 79 4.05 1.67 -9.48
C ALA A 79 2.79 0.88 -9.83
N LEU A 80 2.39 -0.06 -8.97
CA LEU A 80 1.21 -0.90 -9.16
C LEU A 80 0.13 -0.50 -8.16
N ILE A 81 -1.10 -0.29 -8.64
CA ILE A 81 -2.29 -0.12 -7.79
C ILE A 81 -3.45 -0.96 -8.32
N ASP A 82 -4.48 -1.17 -7.50
CA ASP A 82 -5.75 -1.71 -7.98
C ASP A 82 -6.53 -0.64 -8.76
N LEU A 83 -7.27 -1.05 -9.78
CA LEU A 83 -8.08 -0.16 -10.62
C LEU A 83 -9.07 0.67 -9.78
N ASP A 84 -9.68 0.03 -8.78
CA ASP A 84 -10.61 0.66 -7.86
C ASP A 84 -9.99 1.82 -7.06
N ASP A 85 -8.66 1.94 -6.98
CA ASP A 85 -8.01 3.03 -6.25
C ASP A 85 -7.52 4.17 -7.13
N LEU A 86 -7.60 4.02 -8.46
CA LEU A 86 -7.14 5.04 -9.41
C LEU A 86 -7.89 6.37 -9.22
N HIS A 87 -9.19 6.32 -8.91
CA HIS A 87 -10.00 7.51 -8.64
C HIS A 87 -9.46 8.38 -7.50
N LYS A 88 -8.77 7.79 -6.50
CA LYS A 88 -8.17 8.53 -5.38
C LYS A 88 -7.07 9.46 -5.86
N LEU A 89 -6.31 9.05 -6.88
CA LEU A 89 -5.25 9.86 -7.45
C LEU A 89 -5.80 10.96 -8.36
N HIS A 90 -6.84 10.67 -9.15
CA HIS A 90 -7.54 11.66 -9.96
C HIS A 90 -8.12 12.80 -9.10
N ALA A 91 -8.69 12.46 -7.94
CA ALA A 91 -9.23 13.44 -6.99
C ALA A 91 -8.17 14.41 -6.44
N MET A 92 -6.90 14.00 -6.41
CA MET A 92 -5.81 14.77 -5.84
C MET A 92 -4.98 15.55 -6.87
N ASP A 93 -5.23 15.38 -8.18
CA ASP A 93 -4.38 15.91 -9.26
C ASP A 93 -2.87 15.63 -9.00
N ALA A 94 -2.60 14.42 -8.52
CA ALA A 94 -1.29 14.04 -8.01
C ALA A 94 -0.38 13.47 -9.11
N GLN A 95 0.91 13.77 -9.00
CA GLN A 95 1.97 13.07 -9.71
C GLN A 95 2.64 12.08 -8.76
N VAL A 96 2.71 10.82 -9.19
CA VAL A 96 3.38 9.73 -8.49
C VAL A 96 4.84 9.66 -8.95
N TYR A 97 5.76 9.53 -8.01
CA TYR A 97 7.18 9.35 -8.28
C TYR A 97 7.80 8.32 -7.34
N ALA A 98 8.93 7.74 -7.74
CA ALA A 98 9.69 6.82 -6.92
C ALA A 98 10.63 7.57 -5.97
N CYS A 99 10.66 7.21 -4.69
CA CYS A 99 11.63 7.71 -3.72
C CYS A 99 12.45 6.55 -3.15
N TYR A 100 13.78 6.64 -3.23
CA TYR A 100 14.68 5.61 -2.70
C TYR A 100 14.95 5.81 -1.21
N TYR A 101 14.78 4.74 -0.43
CA TYR A 101 15.01 4.70 1.01
C TYR A 101 16.24 3.84 1.34
N LYS A 102 17.34 4.50 1.70
CA LYS A 102 18.63 3.85 1.98
C LYS A 102 18.59 2.90 3.19
N GLU A 103 17.67 3.14 4.14
CA GLU A 103 17.53 2.34 5.36
C GLU A 103 17.08 0.91 5.07
N VAL A 104 16.19 0.77 4.09
CA VAL A 104 15.59 -0.50 3.67
C VAL A 104 16.06 -0.95 2.29
N ASP A 105 16.88 -0.13 1.63
CA ASP A 105 17.43 -0.37 0.29
C ASP A 105 16.30 -0.67 -0.72
N GLU A 106 15.32 0.22 -0.79
CA GLU A 106 14.10 0.01 -1.57
C GLU A 106 13.47 1.31 -2.05
N TYR A 107 12.77 1.26 -3.17
CA TYR A 107 11.96 2.37 -3.69
C TYR A 107 10.52 2.31 -3.19
N TYR A 108 9.97 3.48 -2.88
CA TYR A 108 8.57 3.65 -2.52
C TYR A 108 7.89 4.66 -3.44
N ALA A 109 6.64 4.38 -3.83
CA ALA A 109 5.86 5.32 -4.60
C ALA A 109 5.29 6.43 -3.69
N GLN A 110 5.36 7.67 -4.15
CA GLN A 110 4.97 8.85 -3.37
C GLN A 110 4.32 9.91 -4.24
N ILE A 111 3.56 10.78 -3.58
CA ILE A 111 3.04 12.01 -4.16
C ILE A 111 3.44 13.20 -3.29
N THR A 112 3.49 14.38 -3.92
CA THR A 112 3.60 15.66 -3.20
C THR A 112 2.27 16.40 -3.30
N LEU A 113 1.63 16.65 -2.15
CA LEU A 113 0.44 17.47 -2.06
C LEU A 113 0.81 18.91 -1.72
N HIS A 114 0.34 19.87 -2.51
CA HIS A 114 0.48 21.30 -2.22
C HIS A 114 -0.66 21.74 -1.30
N CYS A 115 -0.33 22.06 -0.05
CA CYS A 115 -1.30 22.37 1.02
C CYS A 115 -1.56 23.88 1.19
N GLY A 116 -1.28 24.69 0.16
CA GLY A 116 -1.44 26.14 0.19
C GLY A 116 -0.16 26.90 0.55
N VAL A 117 -0.31 28.14 1.02
CA VAL A 117 0.80 29.06 1.31
C VAL A 117 0.68 29.55 2.75
N LYS A 118 1.76 29.50 3.51
CA LYS A 118 1.87 30.10 4.84
C LYS A 118 3.09 31.01 4.89
N ASP A 119 2.90 32.24 5.36
CA ASP A 119 3.98 33.25 5.44
C ASP A 119 4.67 33.47 4.08
N GLY A 120 3.89 33.47 2.99
CA GLY A 120 4.40 33.62 1.62
C GLY A 120 5.16 32.40 1.07
N LYS A 121 5.27 31.30 1.83
CA LYS A 121 5.93 30.07 1.40
C LYS A 121 4.91 28.97 1.13
N ALA A 122 5.01 28.34 -0.04
CA ALA A 122 4.22 27.16 -0.35
C ALA A 122 4.53 26.05 0.66
N ILE A 123 3.48 25.49 1.28
CA ILE A 123 3.59 24.31 2.12
C ILE A 123 3.24 23.12 1.24
N SER A 124 4.14 22.15 1.19
CA SER A 124 3.87 20.85 0.58
C SER A 124 4.04 19.73 1.60
N LYS A 125 3.30 18.64 1.38
CA LYS A 125 3.38 17.42 2.17
C LYS A 125 3.64 16.24 1.26
N VAL A 126 4.71 15.52 1.53
CA VAL A 126 5.00 14.25 0.88
C VAL A 126 4.19 13.15 1.55
N ILE A 127 3.45 12.39 0.75
CA ILE A 127 2.63 11.26 1.20
C ILE A 127 3.00 10.03 0.38
N ARG A 128 3.18 8.89 1.04
CA ARG A 128 3.43 7.62 0.34
C ARG A 128 2.14 7.11 -0.28
N LEU A 129 2.24 6.48 -1.44
CA LEU A 129 1.07 6.00 -2.16
C LEU A 129 0.26 4.99 -1.32
N GLN A 130 0.91 4.02 -0.67
CA GLN A 130 0.30 3.11 0.31
C GLN A 130 -0.58 3.81 1.38
N ASP A 131 -0.19 5.02 1.83
CA ASP A 131 -0.89 5.75 2.89
C ASP A 131 -2.24 6.29 2.36
N ILE A 132 -2.34 6.56 1.05
CA ILE A 132 -3.57 7.00 0.36
C ILE A 132 -4.46 5.80 0.04
N ILE A 133 -3.86 4.70 -0.46
CA ILE A 133 -4.60 3.49 -0.81
C ILE A 133 -5.34 2.94 0.42
N ILE A 134 -4.65 2.83 1.55
CA ILE A 134 -5.24 2.33 2.80
C ILE A 134 -6.07 3.40 3.55
N GLY A 135 -5.74 4.68 3.40
CA GLY A 135 -6.31 5.75 4.24
C GLY A 135 -5.66 5.74 5.62
N LYS A 136 -4.46 6.32 5.72
CA LYS A 136 -3.62 6.32 6.92
C LYS A 136 -4.33 6.84 8.18
N GLU A 137 -5.28 7.75 8.04
CA GLU A 137 -6.12 8.27 9.11
C GLU A 137 -6.91 7.16 9.83
N ASN A 138 -7.19 6.05 9.15
CA ASN A 138 -7.89 4.89 9.70
C ASN A 138 -6.94 3.87 10.35
N VAL A 139 -5.62 4.09 10.29
CA VAL A 139 -4.63 3.18 10.87
C VAL A 139 -4.48 3.47 12.38
N PRO A 140 -4.72 2.47 13.26
CA PRO A 140 -4.59 2.67 14.70
C PRO A 140 -3.18 3.09 15.11
N LYS A 141 -3.09 3.89 16.17
CA LYS A 141 -1.80 4.32 16.73
C LYS A 141 -0.96 3.09 17.12
N GLY A 142 0.29 3.07 16.68
CA GLY A 142 1.21 1.94 16.91
C GLY A 142 1.21 0.89 15.80
N TYR A 143 0.41 1.07 14.76
CA TYR A 143 0.44 0.27 13.54
C TYR A 143 1.11 1.02 12.38
N LYS A 144 1.55 0.27 11.37
CA LYS A 144 2.15 0.76 10.13
C LYS A 144 1.63 -0.05 8.95
N ILE A 145 1.55 0.61 7.79
CA ILE A 145 1.28 -0.05 6.51
C ILE A 145 2.60 -0.61 5.98
N ASP A 146 2.66 -1.93 5.79
CA ASP A 146 3.80 -2.70 5.30
C ASP A 146 3.44 -3.39 3.98
N HIS A 147 4.45 -3.60 3.13
CA HIS A 147 4.33 -4.33 1.87
C HIS A 147 4.73 -5.80 2.10
N ALA A 148 3.79 -6.72 1.90
CA ALA A 148 3.98 -8.14 2.18
C ALA A 148 5.12 -8.74 1.33
N ASN A 149 5.23 -8.35 0.06
CA ASN A 149 6.30 -8.77 -0.85
C ASN A 149 7.59 -7.93 -0.73
N HIS A 150 7.64 -6.95 0.18
CA HIS A 150 8.74 -6.00 0.34
C HIS A 150 9.11 -5.16 -0.90
N ASN A 151 8.20 -5.03 -1.86
CA ASN A 151 8.32 -4.12 -3.00
C ASN A 151 7.50 -2.86 -2.72
N GLY A 152 8.17 -1.75 -2.42
CA GLY A 152 7.52 -0.48 -2.07
C GLY A 152 6.85 0.25 -3.24
N LEU A 153 6.96 -0.28 -4.47
CA LEU A 153 6.25 0.20 -5.65
C LEU A 153 4.99 -0.63 -5.96
N ASP A 154 4.72 -1.71 -5.21
CA ASP A 154 3.51 -2.53 -5.38
C ASP A 154 2.47 -2.18 -4.30
N ASP A 155 1.68 -1.14 -4.55
CA ASP A 155 0.67 -0.60 -3.64
C ASP A 155 -0.73 -1.18 -3.86
N ARG A 156 -0.84 -2.34 -4.52
CA ARG A 156 -2.10 -3.09 -4.59
C ARG A 156 -2.55 -3.50 -3.18
N LYS A 157 -3.85 -3.38 -2.89
CA LYS A 157 -4.43 -3.69 -1.56
C LYS A 157 -4.08 -5.09 -1.08
N GLY A 158 -4.05 -6.08 -1.98
CA GLY A 158 -3.67 -7.45 -1.65
C GLY A 158 -2.21 -7.62 -1.18
N ASN A 159 -1.34 -6.66 -1.48
CA ASN A 159 0.05 -6.63 -1.03
C ASN A 159 0.28 -5.74 0.21
N LEU A 160 -0.68 -4.88 0.55
CA LEU A 160 -0.57 -3.97 1.70
C LEU A 160 -1.18 -4.59 2.95
N ARG A 161 -0.49 -4.46 4.10
CA ARG A 161 -0.98 -4.94 5.39
C ARG A 161 -0.77 -3.92 6.50
N VAL A 162 -1.77 -3.79 7.38
CA VAL A 162 -1.68 -2.95 8.58
C VAL A 162 -1.15 -3.81 9.73
N ILE A 163 0.12 -3.61 10.08
CA ILE A 163 0.81 -4.44 11.07
C ILE A 163 1.27 -3.61 12.26
N PRO A 164 1.34 -4.20 13.47
CA PRO A 164 1.94 -3.52 14.60
C PRO A 164 3.37 -3.07 14.27
N ALA A 165 3.76 -1.86 14.64
CA ALA A 165 5.10 -1.32 14.36
C ALA A 165 6.22 -2.24 14.92
N ARG A 166 5.94 -2.95 16.01
CA ARG A 166 6.82 -3.97 16.61
C ARG A 166 6.99 -5.24 15.76
N SER A 167 6.01 -5.58 14.94
CA SER A 167 6.06 -6.72 14.02
C SER A 167 6.80 -6.34 12.74
N ASN A 168 6.65 -5.09 12.28
CA ASN A 168 7.39 -4.58 11.12
C ASN A 168 8.92 -4.67 11.30
N SER A 169 9.43 -4.34 12.49
CA SER A 169 10.88 -4.47 12.77
C SER A 169 11.36 -5.92 12.80
N ARG A 170 10.45 -6.89 12.97
CA ARG A 170 10.74 -8.32 12.84
C ARG A 170 10.75 -8.75 11.37
N ASN A 171 9.93 -8.17 10.51
CA ASN A 171 9.88 -8.51 9.10
C ASN A 171 11.05 -7.90 8.31
N ARG A 172 12.20 -8.58 8.29
CA ARG A 172 13.43 -8.08 7.68
C ARG A 172 13.93 -9.02 6.57
N LYS A 173 14.33 -8.44 5.44
CA LYS A 173 14.95 -9.16 4.30
C LYS A 173 16.24 -9.90 4.69
N GLY A 174 16.98 -9.41 5.69
CA GLY A 174 18.34 -9.89 5.97
C GLY A 174 18.83 -9.68 7.41
N PRO A 175 19.99 -10.28 7.75
CA PRO A 175 20.75 -9.95 8.96
C PRO A 175 21.16 -8.47 9.00
N ASN A 176 21.65 -7.98 10.15
CA ASN A 176 22.24 -6.64 10.22
C ASN A 176 23.47 -6.54 9.32
N LYS A 177 23.74 -5.36 8.75
CA LYS A 177 24.94 -5.10 7.92
C LYS A 177 26.25 -5.37 8.66
N ASN A 178 26.26 -5.29 9.99
CA ASN A 178 27.40 -5.58 10.84
C ASN A 178 27.42 -7.03 11.38
N ASN A 179 26.49 -7.88 10.95
CA ASN A 179 26.44 -9.28 11.36
C ASN A 179 27.52 -10.07 10.61
N LYS A 180 28.44 -10.68 11.36
CA LYS A 180 29.56 -11.46 10.80
C LYS A 180 29.25 -12.93 10.53
N SER A 181 28.08 -13.41 10.98
CA SER A 181 27.68 -14.82 10.81
C SER A 181 27.01 -15.08 9.46
N GLY A 182 26.51 -14.05 8.78
CA GLY A 182 25.66 -14.20 7.60
C GLY A 182 24.23 -14.65 7.91
N TYR A 183 23.91 -14.97 9.17
CA TYR A 183 22.59 -15.39 9.62
C TYR A 183 22.00 -14.41 10.62
N ARG A 184 20.73 -14.05 10.41
CA ARG A 184 20.01 -13.23 11.37
C ARG A 184 19.86 -13.95 12.70
N ASN A 185 19.95 -13.20 13.81
CA ASN A 185 19.82 -13.71 15.17
C ASN A 185 20.93 -14.69 15.62
N VAL A 186 22.02 -14.78 14.85
CA VAL A 186 23.25 -15.51 15.19
C VAL A 186 24.39 -14.52 15.46
N MET A 187 25.11 -14.72 16.57
CA MET A 187 26.27 -13.90 16.95
C MET A 187 27.44 -14.76 17.45
N TRP A 188 28.68 -14.33 17.25
CA TRP A 188 29.85 -15.02 17.78
C TRP A 188 30.12 -14.60 19.23
N ALA A 189 30.15 -15.57 20.15
CA ALA A 189 30.55 -15.35 21.54
C ALA A 189 32.04 -15.65 21.72
N THR A 190 32.88 -14.62 21.67
CA THR A 190 34.35 -14.75 21.68
C THR A 190 34.90 -15.46 22.91
N LYS A 191 34.29 -15.24 24.08
CA LYS A 191 34.71 -15.89 25.34
C LYS A 191 34.48 -17.40 25.34
N GLU A 192 33.54 -17.88 24.52
CA GLU A 192 33.09 -19.26 24.53
C GLU A 192 33.49 -20.00 23.26
N ASN A 193 33.97 -19.28 22.24
CA ASN A 193 34.25 -19.80 20.90
C ASN A 193 33.07 -20.59 20.33
N ARG A 194 31.88 -19.99 20.40
CA ARG A 194 30.61 -20.57 19.93
C ARG A 194 29.73 -19.51 19.25
N TRP A 195 28.92 -19.96 18.31
CA TRP A 195 27.81 -19.20 17.73
C TRP A 195 26.60 -19.28 18.65
N VAL A 196 26.06 -18.13 19.06
CA VAL A 196 24.91 -18.02 19.95
C VAL A 196 23.69 -17.61 19.16
N VAL A 197 22.56 -18.30 19.39
CA VAL A 197 21.27 -17.96 18.82
C VAL A 197 20.40 -17.28 19.86
N THR A 198 19.98 -16.03 19.59
CA THR A 198 19.05 -15.30 20.45
C THR A 198 18.03 -14.50 19.64
N LEU A 199 16.76 -14.51 20.09
CA LEU A 199 15.66 -13.75 19.48
C LEU A 199 15.03 -12.81 20.50
N MET A 200 14.38 -11.75 20.02
CA MET A 200 13.61 -10.82 20.85
C MET A 200 12.12 -11.17 20.78
N ILE A 201 11.59 -11.73 21.85
CA ILE A 201 10.19 -12.16 21.95
C ILE A 201 9.55 -11.34 23.07
N ASP A 202 8.47 -10.62 22.73
CA ASP A 202 7.72 -9.76 23.66
C ASP A 202 8.59 -8.80 24.46
N GLY A 203 9.59 -8.21 23.79
CA GLY A 203 10.51 -7.25 24.39
C GLY A 203 11.62 -7.87 25.24
N LYS A 204 11.70 -9.20 25.33
CA LYS A 204 12.73 -9.93 26.08
C LYS A 204 13.61 -10.76 25.15
N GLN A 205 14.91 -10.77 25.44
CA GLN A 205 15.85 -11.63 24.73
C GLN A 205 15.71 -13.07 25.21
N LYS A 206 15.46 -14.00 24.29
CA LYS A 206 15.38 -15.44 24.55
C LYS A 206 16.57 -16.15 23.89
N TYR A 207 17.22 -17.01 24.66
CA TYR A 207 18.37 -17.81 24.24
C TYR A 207 17.92 -19.18 23.76
N PHE A 208 18.50 -19.64 22.64
CA PHE A 208 18.12 -20.90 21.99
C PHE A 208 19.27 -21.89 21.84
N GLY A 209 20.51 -21.49 22.14
CA GLY A 209 21.64 -22.41 22.11
C GLY A 209 22.97 -21.77 21.74
N ARG A 210 24.00 -22.60 21.84
CA ARG A 210 25.38 -22.35 21.44
C ARG A 210 25.84 -23.47 20.52
N TYR A 211 26.41 -23.12 19.39
CA TYR A 211 26.78 -24.04 18.34
C TYR A 211 28.24 -23.84 17.94
N LYS A 212 28.90 -24.91 17.48
CA LYS A 212 30.25 -24.80 16.90
C LYS A 212 30.17 -24.37 15.45
N ASP A 213 29.18 -24.88 14.72
CA ASP A 213 28.96 -24.58 13.33
C ASP A 213 27.99 -23.39 13.15
N VAL A 214 28.32 -22.50 12.20
CA VAL A 214 27.53 -21.29 11.93
C VAL A 214 26.25 -21.61 11.16
N HIS A 215 26.30 -22.61 10.28
CA HIS A 215 25.15 -23.01 9.47
C HIS A 215 24.09 -23.71 10.32
N GLU A 216 24.51 -24.53 11.29
CA GLU A 216 23.64 -25.11 12.32
C GLU A 216 22.94 -24.02 13.13
N ALA A 217 23.69 -23.04 13.65
CA ALA A 217 23.11 -21.89 14.36
C ALA A 217 22.11 -21.12 13.47
N GLY A 218 22.43 -20.94 12.19
CA GLY A 218 21.57 -20.30 11.20
C GLY A 218 20.24 -21.04 10.99
N ARG A 219 20.28 -22.37 10.86
CA ARG A 219 19.06 -23.20 10.75
C ARG A 219 18.18 -23.07 11.98
N VAL A 220 18.76 -23.16 13.18
CA VAL A 220 17.99 -22.99 14.43
C VAL A 220 17.42 -21.58 14.53
N ALA A 221 18.18 -20.56 14.14
CA ALA A 221 17.69 -19.18 14.15
C ALA A 221 16.52 -18.97 13.17
N LYS A 222 16.54 -19.62 11.99
CA LYS A 222 15.43 -19.61 11.04
C LYS A 222 14.20 -20.31 11.61
N GLU A 223 14.35 -21.54 12.10
CA GLU A 223 13.25 -22.32 12.71
C GLU A 223 12.59 -21.57 13.88
N MET A 224 13.40 -20.98 14.76
CA MET A 224 12.85 -20.21 15.89
C MET A 224 12.16 -18.92 15.43
N ARG A 225 12.61 -18.28 14.34
CA ARG A 225 11.88 -17.14 13.78
C ARG A 225 10.55 -17.56 13.18
N GLU A 226 10.51 -18.65 12.42
CA GLU A 226 9.26 -19.22 11.89
C GLU A 226 8.28 -19.55 13.02
N LYS A 227 8.78 -20.17 14.10
CA LYS A 227 7.98 -20.54 15.27
C LYS A 227 7.43 -19.34 16.05
N TYR A 228 8.24 -18.31 16.31
CA TYR A 228 7.87 -17.22 17.22
C TYR A 228 7.44 -15.92 16.52
N TYR A 229 7.90 -15.68 15.29
CA TYR A 229 7.53 -14.48 14.52
C TYR A 229 6.49 -14.80 13.43
N GLY A 230 6.29 -16.07 13.06
CA GLY A 230 5.31 -16.47 12.06
C GLY A 230 5.55 -15.79 10.72
N GLU A 231 4.53 -15.13 10.19
CA GLU A 231 4.60 -14.36 8.94
C GLU A 231 5.61 -13.19 8.96
N PHE A 232 6.14 -12.82 10.13
CA PHE A 232 7.16 -11.77 10.29
C PHE A 232 8.57 -12.34 10.48
N ALA A 233 8.80 -13.63 10.21
CA ALA A 233 10.11 -14.27 10.34
C ALA A 233 11.19 -13.63 9.45
N GLY A 234 10.78 -13.14 8.28
CA GLY A 234 11.67 -12.61 7.23
C GLY A 234 12.59 -13.68 6.63
N GLU A 235 13.20 -13.37 5.49
CA GLU A 235 13.98 -14.33 4.69
C GLU A 235 15.47 -14.45 5.11
N GLY A 236 15.95 -13.50 5.92
CA GLY A 236 17.37 -13.36 6.32
C GLY A 236 17.90 -14.37 7.32
#